data_AF-A0A7M3SVZ5-F1
#
_entry.id   AF-A0A7M3SVZ5-F1
#
_cell.length_a   1.000
_cell.length_b   1.000
_cell.length_c   1.000
_cell.angle_alpha   90.00
_cell.angle_beta   90.00
_cell.angle_gamma   90.00
#
_symmetry.space_group_name_H-M   'P 1'
#
loop_
_entity.id
_entity.type
_entity.pdbx_description
1 polymer ?
#
loop_
_entity_poly.entity_id
_entity_poly.type
_entity_poly.pdbx_seq_one_letter_code
_entity_poly.pdbx_strand_id
1 'polypeptide(L)'
;MSYETQPITETMLTIPPRYVQNESQWARQICVRHRWRLSTSTGEIFDGDGRLLAGSLQSLTQTLVVLGWIVPREDGGAQAGIAWTRIPDEAEAAVSRLLEISTPQ
;
A
#
# COMPACT_ATOMS: atom_id res chain seq x y z
N MET A 1 28.83 -10.11 12.04
CA MET A 1 28.20 -8.78 12.11
C MET A 1 26.71 -9.03 12.27
N SER A 2 26.22 -8.92 13.50
CA SER A 2 24.81 -9.11 13.81
C SER A 2 24.09 -7.82 13.49
N TYR A 3 23.24 -7.82 12.45
CA TYR A 3 22.33 -6.72 12.24
C TYR A 3 21.22 -6.86 13.26
N GLU A 4 21.32 -6.07 14.34
CA GLU A 4 20.21 -5.84 15.25
C GLU A 4 19.13 -5.08 14.47
N THR A 5 18.24 -5.81 13.80
CA THR A 5 17.03 -5.21 13.27
C THR A 5 16.09 -4.97 14.44
N GLN A 6 16.08 -3.74 14.95
CA GLN A 6 15.01 -3.28 15.83
C GLN A 6 13.66 -3.43 15.10
N PRO A 7 12.59 -3.84 15.80
CA PRO A 7 11.25 -3.77 15.23
C PRO A 7 10.96 -2.30 14.94
N ILE A 8 10.55 -1.99 13.70
CA ILE A 8 10.04 -0.67 13.35
C ILE A 8 8.78 -0.47 14.19
N THR A 9 8.90 0.24 15.32
CA THR A 9 7.77 0.81 16.05
C THR A 9 6.89 1.55 15.06
N GLU A 10 5.58 1.31 15.12
CA GLU A 10 4.47 1.77 14.25
C GLU A 10 4.51 3.26 13.87
N THR A 11 5.52 3.62 13.11
CA THR A 11 5.79 4.95 12.59
C THR A 11 5.48 4.84 11.11
N MET A 12 4.67 5.75 10.58
CA MET A 12 4.52 5.89 9.13
C MET A 12 5.92 5.75 8.49
N LEU A 13 6.07 4.84 7.54
CA LEU A 13 7.29 4.82 6.72
C LEU A 13 7.22 6.07 5.85
N THR A 14 7.72 7.18 6.40
CA THR A 14 7.76 8.49 5.77
C THR A 14 9.01 8.56 4.94
N ILE A 15 8.88 8.34 3.64
CA ILE A 15 9.92 8.80 2.71
C ILE A 15 9.75 10.33 2.67
N PRO A 16 10.78 11.13 3.02
CA PRO A 16 10.64 12.57 2.98
C PRO A 16 10.11 13.01 1.60
N PRO A 17 9.15 13.95 1.51
CA PRO A 17 8.49 14.35 0.28
C PRO A 17 9.43 14.56 -0.92
N ARG A 18 10.62 15.15 -0.68
CA ARG A 18 11.66 15.39 -1.69
C ARG A 18 12.25 14.13 -2.34
N TYR A 19 12.09 12.97 -1.72
CA TYR A 19 12.59 11.68 -2.21
C TYR A 19 11.47 10.79 -2.79
N VAL A 20 10.22 11.22 -2.73
CA VAL A 20 9.09 10.48 -3.32
C VAL A 20 9.11 10.69 -4.83
N GLN A 21 9.45 9.63 -5.56
CA GLN A 21 9.42 9.63 -7.03
C GLN A 21 8.07 9.12 -7.57
N ASN A 22 7.46 8.15 -6.89
CA ASN A 22 6.19 7.54 -7.29
C ASN A 22 5.56 6.78 -6.10
N GLU A 23 4.31 7.09 -5.78
CA GLU A 23 3.49 6.48 -4.73
C GLU A 23 3.35 4.95 -4.87
N SER A 24 3.49 4.43 -6.10
CA SER A 24 3.44 3.00 -6.41
C SER A 24 4.51 2.19 -5.67
N GLN A 25 5.61 2.83 -5.24
CA GLN A 25 6.63 2.19 -4.39
C GLN A 25 6.06 1.80 -3.03
N TRP A 26 5.19 2.63 -2.46
CA TRP A 26 4.51 2.33 -1.19
C TRP A 26 3.43 1.28 -1.36
N ALA A 27 2.68 1.33 -2.47
CA ALA A 27 1.69 0.28 -2.79
C ALA A 27 2.35 -1.11 -2.85
N ARG A 28 3.56 -1.22 -3.43
CA ARG A 28 4.33 -2.48 -3.42
C ARG A 28 4.70 -2.94 -2.01
N GLN A 29 5.07 -2.04 -1.11
CA GLN A 29 5.39 -2.41 0.28
C GLN A 29 4.17 -2.94 1.03
N ILE A 30 3.00 -2.32 0.82
CA ILE A 30 1.73 -2.81 1.39
C ILE A 30 1.40 -4.20 0.82
N CYS A 31 1.58 -4.42 -0.49
CA CYS A 31 1.41 -5.74 -1.09
C CYS A 31 2.31 -6.80 -0.43
N VAL A 32 3.58 -6.48 -0.17
CA VAL A 32 4.51 -7.39 0.50
C VAL A 32 4.05 -7.70 1.93
N ARG A 33 3.60 -6.69 2.70
CA ARG A 33 3.09 -6.89 4.07
C ARG A 33 1.94 -7.89 4.10
N HIS A 34 0.98 -7.76 3.19
CA HIS A 34 -0.21 -8.62 3.15
C HIS A 34 -0.07 -9.84 2.22
N ARG A 35 1.14 -10.11 1.72
CA ARG A 35 1.44 -11.23 0.81
C ARG A 35 0.61 -11.24 -0.47
N TRP A 36 0.21 -10.07 -0.95
CA TRP A 36 -0.47 -9.92 -2.24
C TRP A 36 0.52 -10.10 -3.39
N ARG A 37 0.04 -10.70 -4.47
CA ARG A 37 0.86 -11.11 -5.62
C ARG A 37 0.59 -10.22 -6.81
N LEU A 38 1.65 -9.67 -7.40
CA LEU A 38 1.62 -8.99 -8.68
C LEU A 38 1.84 -10.01 -9.80
N SER A 39 0.88 -10.14 -10.71
CA SER A 39 1.03 -10.90 -11.95
C SER A 39 1.98 -10.17 -12.89
N THR A 40 3.09 -10.81 -13.26
CA THR A 40 4.08 -10.21 -14.18
C THR A 40 3.61 -10.22 -15.64
N SER A 41 2.64 -11.07 -15.99
CA SER A 41 2.08 -11.17 -17.35
C SER A 41 0.96 -10.17 -17.59
N THR A 42 0.12 -9.89 -16.59
CA THR A 42 -1.07 -9.03 -16.74
C THR A 42 -0.96 -7.71 -16.00
N GLY A 43 -0.07 -7.59 -15.01
CA GLY A 43 0.02 -6.41 -14.14
C GLY A 43 -1.03 -6.36 -13.02
N GLU A 44 -1.94 -7.34 -12.99
CA GLU A 44 -2.99 -7.48 -11.99
C GLU A 44 -2.43 -7.86 -10.61
N ILE A 45 -3.18 -7.52 -9.57
CA ILE A 45 -2.81 -7.77 -8.17
C ILE A 45 -3.86 -8.67 -7.53
N PHE A 46 -3.39 -9.74 -6.91
CA PHE A 46 -4.21 -10.77 -6.28
C PHE A 46 -3.88 -10.91 -4.79
N ASP A 47 -4.87 -11.31 -3.98
CA ASP A 47 -4.62 -11.72 -2.60
C ASP A 47 -3.98 -13.12 -2.50
N GLY A 48 -3.85 -13.63 -1.27
CA GLY A 48 -3.30 -14.96 -1.01
C GLY A 48 -4.15 -16.12 -1.55
N ASP A 49 -5.45 -15.89 -1.72
CA ASP A 49 -6.45 -16.87 -2.17
C ASP A 49 -6.71 -16.78 -3.69
N GLY A 50 -6.07 -15.84 -4.39
CA GLY A 50 -6.20 -15.64 -5.83
C GLY A 50 -7.36 -14.74 -6.23
N ARG A 51 -7.96 -13.97 -5.30
CA ARG A 51 -8.98 -12.97 -5.64
C ARG A 51 -8.31 -11.73 -6.22
N LEU A 52 -8.89 -11.19 -7.28
CA LEU A 52 -8.42 -9.96 -7.91
C LEU A 52 -8.70 -8.76 -6.99
N LEU A 53 -7.64 -8.05 -6.61
CA LEU A 53 -7.70 -6.82 -5.81
C LEU A 53 -7.66 -5.57 -6.68
N ALA A 54 -6.88 -5.59 -7.76
CA ALA A 54 -6.74 -4.46 -8.67
C ALA A 54 -6.23 -4.91 -10.05
N GLY A 55 -6.69 -4.23 -11.10
CA GLY A 55 -6.24 -4.49 -12.48
C GLY A 55 -4.82 -4.02 -12.79
N SER A 56 -4.25 -3.15 -11.96
CA SER A 56 -2.88 -2.67 -12.07
C SER A 56 -2.34 -2.16 -10.74
N LEU A 57 -1.02 -1.99 -10.65
CA LEU A 57 -0.39 -1.29 -9.52
C LEU A 57 -0.84 0.17 -9.42
N GLN A 58 -1.13 0.82 -10.54
CA GLN A 58 -1.61 2.20 -10.55
C GLN A 58 -3.01 2.31 -9.97
N SER A 59 -3.94 1.45 -10.40
CA SER A 59 -5.30 1.43 -9.84
C SER A 59 -5.29 1.07 -8.36
N LEU A 60 -4.45 0.12 -7.93
CA LEU A 60 -4.28 -0.16 -6.50
C LEU A 60 -3.78 1.08 -5.75
N THR A 61 -2.74 1.74 -6.25
CA THR A 61 -2.17 2.93 -5.61
C THR A 61 -3.23 4.01 -5.42
N GLN A 62 -4.07 4.24 -6.44
CA GLN A 62 -5.18 5.19 -6.34
C GLN A 62 -6.19 4.78 -5.25
N THR A 63 -6.61 3.51 -5.20
CA THR A 63 -7.51 3.02 -4.15
C THR A 63 -6.89 3.19 -2.75
N LEU A 64 -5.59 2.91 -2.60
CA LEU A 64 -4.87 3.09 -1.34
C LEU A 64 -4.77 4.56 -0.91
N VAL A 65 -4.70 5.49 -1.86
CA VAL A 65 -4.79 6.94 -1.59
C VAL A 65 -6.21 7.32 -1.16
N VAL A 66 -7.24 6.82 -1.83
CA VAL A 66 -8.66 7.07 -1.44
C VAL A 66 -8.96 6.53 -0.04
N LEU A 67 -8.40 5.37 0.31
CA LEU A 67 -8.46 4.81 1.67
C LEU A 67 -7.66 5.60 2.71
N GLY A 68 -6.82 6.55 2.27
CA GLY A 68 -5.91 7.28 3.12
C GLY A 68 -4.80 6.44 3.73
N TRP A 69 -4.52 5.26 3.15
CA TRP A 69 -3.42 4.37 3.53
C TRP A 69 -2.09 4.84 2.94
N ILE A 70 -2.14 5.47 1.77
CA ILE A 70 -1.04 6.24 1.20
C ILE A 70 -1.39 7.71 1.29
N VAL A 71 -0.49 8.50 1.88
CA VAL A 71 -0.52 9.96 1.83
C VAL A 71 0.40 10.41 0.69
N PRO A 72 -0.16 10.90 -0.43
CA PRO A 72 0.64 11.29 -1.59
C PRO A 72 1.49 12.51 -1.29
N ARG A 73 2.47 12.78 -2.15
CA ARG A 73 3.25 14.01 -2.04
C ARG A 73 2.41 15.20 -2.52
N GLU A 74 2.21 16.18 -1.65
CA GLU A 74 1.68 17.49 -2.01
C GLU A 74 2.81 18.53 -2.02
N ASP A 75 2.75 19.50 -2.94
CA ASP A 75 3.74 20.58 -3.01
C ASP A 75 3.69 21.42 -1.73
N GLY A 76 4.81 21.48 -1.01
CA GLY A 76 4.90 22.15 0.30
C GLY A 76 4.38 21.32 1.47
N GLY A 77 3.82 20.13 1.24
CA GLY A 77 3.39 19.20 2.27
C GLY A 77 4.59 18.52 2.95
N ALA A 78 4.63 18.55 4.29
CA ALA A 78 5.67 17.88 5.07
C ALA A 78 5.42 16.36 5.25
N GLN A 79 4.22 15.90 4.91
CA GLN A 79 3.76 14.54 5.19
C GLN A 79 3.51 13.80 3.88
N ALA A 80 4.25 12.71 3.66
CA ALA A 80 4.04 11.77 2.57
C ALA A 80 4.54 10.39 3.04
N GLY A 81 3.84 9.32 2.66
CA GLY A 81 4.20 7.96 3.11
C GLY A 81 3.03 7.02 3.31
N ILE A 82 3.31 5.92 3.99
CA ILE A 82 2.31 4.91 4.36
C ILE A 82 1.74 5.21 5.75
N ALA A 83 0.42 5.36 5.86
CA ALA A 83 -0.30 5.49 7.11
C ALA A 83 -0.62 4.11 7.72
N TRP A 84 0.39 3.41 8.24
CA TRP A 84 0.25 2.04 8.76
C TRP A 84 -0.87 1.88 9.80
N THR A 85 -1.12 2.89 10.62
CA THR A 85 -2.19 2.89 11.63
C THR A 85 -3.61 2.82 11.05
N ARG A 86 -3.77 3.09 9.75
CA ARG A 86 -5.06 3.02 9.02
C ARG A 86 -5.23 1.72 8.23
N ILE A 87 -4.16 0.94 8.10
CA ILE A 87 -4.14 -0.31 7.34
C ILE A 87 -4.46 -1.43 8.34
N PRO A 88 -5.53 -2.22 8.14
CA PRO A 88 -5.79 -3.38 8.98
C PRO A 88 -4.58 -4.34 8.95
N ASP A 89 -4.17 -4.86 10.10
CA ASP A 89 -3.07 -5.83 10.16
C ASP A 89 -3.42 -7.17 9.51
N GLU A 90 -4.68 -7.57 9.65
CA GLU A 90 -5.22 -8.79 9.05
C GLU A 90 -5.42 -8.62 7.54
N ALA A 91 -4.85 -9.55 6.76
CA ALA A 91 -4.92 -9.50 5.30
C ALA A 91 -6.37 -9.53 4.79
N GLU A 92 -7.24 -10.34 5.40
CA GLU A 92 -8.66 -10.42 5.01
C GLU A 92 -9.38 -9.09 5.24
N ALA A 93 -9.18 -8.46 6.40
CA ALA A 93 -9.78 -7.15 6.71
C ALA A 93 -9.29 -6.06 5.75
N ALA A 94 -8.01 -6.09 5.37
CA ALA A 94 -7.46 -5.17 4.37
C ALA A 94 -8.07 -5.41 2.97
N VAL A 95 -8.25 -6.67 2.57
CA VAL A 95 -8.92 -7.02 1.30
C VAL A 95 -10.37 -6.54 1.30
N SER A 96 -11.13 -6.77 2.37
CA SER A 96 -12.51 -6.30 2.48
C SER A 96 -12.64 -4.79 2.26
N ARG A 97 -11.76 -3.99 2.86
CA ARG A 97 -11.73 -2.53 2.66
C ARG A 97 -11.42 -2.11 1.22
N LEU A 98 -10.52 -2.83 0.54
CA LEU A 98 -10.21 -2.56 -0.87
C LEU A 98 -11.40 -2.83 -1.79
N LEU A 99 -12.12 -3.92 -1.53
CA LEU A 99 -13.26 -4.33 -2.34
C LEU A 99 -14.51 -3.45 -2.12
N GLU A 100 -14.71 -2.93 -0.91
CA GLU A 100 -15.77 -1.95 -0.60
C GLU A 100 -15.71 -0.71 -1.51
N ILE A 101 -14.51 -0.27 -1.89
CA ILE A 101 -14.30 0.95 -2.69
C ILE A 101 -14.19 0.64 -4.19
N SER A 102 -13.78 -0.56 -4.55
CA SER A 102 -13.61 -0.98 -5.96
C SER A 102 -14.93 -1.37 -6.64
N THR A 103 -16.02 -1.47 -5.88
CA THR A 103 -17.35 -1.76 -6.40
C THR A 103 -18.10 -0.44 -6.60
N PRO A 104 -18.39 -0.01 -7.84
CA PRO A 104 -19.31 1.11 -8.04
C PRO A 104 -20.69 0.71 -7.50
N GLN A 105 -21.28 1.57 -6.67
CA GLN A 105 -22.72 1.47 -6.35
C GLN A 105 -23.56 1.70 -7.61
#